data_AF-A0A2V7MER8-F1
#
_entry.id   AF-A0A2V7MER8-F1
#
_cell.length_a   1.000
_cell.length_b   1.000
_cell.length_c   1.000
_cell.angle_alpha   90.00
_cell.angle_beta   90.00
_cell.angle_gamma   90.00
#
_symmetry.space_group_name_H-M   'P 1'
#
loop_
_entity.id
_entity.type
_entity.pdbx_description
1 polymer ?
#
loop_
_entity_poly.entity_id
_entity_poly.type
_entity_poly.pdbx_seq_one_letter_code
_entity_poly.pdbx_strand_id
1 'polypeptide(L)' 'MDAVAERRANTAAWQLVLSFRAASEPQPGRHRSFWTPYPLEATSKSSLFIQAERIPDTALSQLLAERLS' A
#
# COMPACT_ATOMS: atom_id res chain seq x y z
N MET A 1 7.29 -1.85 4.70
CA MET A 1 6.18 -1.45 3.83
C MET A 1 5.88 -0.02 4.16
N ASP A 2 5.75 0.83 3.15
CA ASP A 2 5.42 2.24 3.35
C ASP A 2 3.99 2.48 2.82
N ALA A 3 3.24 3.38 3.46
CA ALA A 3 1.86 3.68 3.08
C ALA A 3 1.71 5.17 2.76
N VAL A 4 1.01 5.47 1.67
CA VAL A 4 0.75 6.83 1.20
C VAL A 4 -0.75 7.02 1.04
N ALA A 5 -1.23 8.18 1.48
CA ALA A 5 -2.59 8.63 1.23
C ALA A 5 -2.60 9.44 -0.07
N GLU A 6 -3.25 8.91 -1.10
CA GLU A 6 -3.45 9.61 -2.37
C GLU A 6 -4.90 10.07 -2.50
N ARG A 7 -5.11 11.15 -3.26
CA ARG A 7 -6.44 11.64 -3.58
C ARG A 7 -6.56 11.73 -5.09
N ARG A 8 -7.50 10.98 -5.68
CA ARG A 8 -7.72 11.04 -7.13
C ARG A 8 -8.31 12.41 -7.52
N ALA A 9 -8.06 12.81 -8.76
CA ALA A 9 -8.75 13.96 -9.33
C ALA A 9 -10.26 13.73 -9.27
N ASN A 10 -11.01 14.78 -8.92
CA ASN A 10 -12.48 14.79 -8.88
C ASN A 10 -13.16 13.90 -7.81
N THR A 11 -12.43 13.41 -6.79
CA THR A 11 -13.04 12.75 -5.63
C THR A 11 -12.74 13.46 -4.31
N ALA A 12 -13.68 13.38 -3.37
CA ALA A 12 -13.48 13.80 -1.98
C ALA A 12 -12.76 12.74 -1.13
N ALA A 13 -12.70 11.50 -1.61
CA ALA A 13 -12.13 10.37 -0.89
C ALA A 13 -10.60 10.30 -1.06
N TRP A 14 -9.92 10.04 0.04
CA TRP A 14 -8.53 9.59 0.10
C TRP A 14 -8.51 8.08 -0.10
N GLN A 15 -7.52 7.59 -0.84
CA GLN A 15 -7.24 6.18 -1.05
C GLN A 15 -5.87 5.81 -0.47
N LEU A 16 -5.76 4.59 0.02
CA LEU A 16 -4.49 4.07 0.51
C LEU A 16 -3.68 3.43 -0.63
N VAL A 17 -2.43 3.83 -0.79
CA VAL A 17 -1.46 3.20 -1.69
C VAL A 17 -0.31 2.65 -0.87
N LEU A 18 0.06 1.40 -1.15
CA LEU A 18 1.07 0.66 -0.41
C LEU A 18 2.32 0.45 -1.26
N SER A 19 3.48 0.65 -0.66
CA SER A 19 4.79 0.36 -1.24
C SER A 19 5.39 -0.87 -0.57
N PHE A 20 5.66 -1.88 -1.39
CA PHE A 20 6.37 -3.08 -0.98
C PHE A 20 7.80 -3.00 -1.48
N ARG A 21 8.76 -3.40 -0.62
CA ARG A 21 10.18 -3.50 -0.96
C ARG A 21 10.72 -4.85 -0.51
N ALA A 22 11.51 -5.49 -1.35
CA ALA A 22 12.25 -6.69 -0.95
C ALA A 22 13.29 -6.31 0.12
N ALA A 23 13.33 -7.07 1.21
CA ALA A 23 14.28 -6.83 2.31
C ALA A 23 15.72 -7.24 1.96
N SER A 24 15.87 -8.18 1.02
CA SER A 24 17.15 -8.73 0.59
C SER A 24 17.03 -9.19 -0.86
N GLU A 25 17.80 -8.55 -1.75
CA GLU A 25 18.01 -9.07 -3.10
C GLU A 25 19.41 -9.69 -3.19
N PRO A 26 19.57 -10.81 -3.92
CA PRO A 26 20.89 -11.39 -4.17
C PRO A 26 21.80 -10.51 -5.03
N GLN A 27 21.26 -9.49 -5.71
CA GLN A 27 21.97 -8.70 -6.71
C GLN A 27 21.79 -7.20 -6.47
N PRO A 28 22.86 -6.44 -6.20
CA PRO A 28 22.78 -5.00 -5.98
C PRO A 28 22.32 -4.29 -7.26
N GLY A 29 21.25 -3.50 -7.18
CA GLY A 29 20.77 -2.64 -8.26
C GLY A 29 19.39 -2.97 -8.82
N ARG A 30 18.73 -4.04 -8.37
CA ARG A 30 17.40 -4.42 -8.89
C ARG A 30 16.25 -4.18 -7.91
N HIS A 31 16.36 -3.24 -6.97
CA HIS A 31 15.33 -2.97 -5.96
C HIS A 31 13.91 -2.97 -6.55
N ARG A 32 13.22 -4.12 -6.52
CA ARG A 32 11.86 -4.23 -7.08
C ARG A 32 10.89 -3.70 -6.03
N SER A 33 10.88 -2.39 -5.87
CA SER A 33 9.77 -1.73 -5.19
C SER A 33 8.60 -1.63 -6.15
N PHE A 34 7.40 -1.86 -5.62
CA PHE A 34 6.19 -1.60 -6.39
C PHE A 34 5.14 -0.98 -5.50
N TRP A 35 4.33 -0.13 -6.13
CA TRP A 35 3.22 0.57 -5.51
C TRP A 35 1.92 -0.09 -5.94
N THR A 36 1.01 -0.28 -5.00
CA THR A 36 -0.30 -0.88 -5.30
C THR A 36 -1.41 -0.21 -4.49
N PRO A 37 -2.55 0.12 -5.10
CA PRO A 37 -3.71 0.61 -4.37
C PRO A 37 -4.27 -0.49 -3.48
N TYR A 38 -4.58 -0.15 -2.23
CA TYR A 38 -5.32 -0.99 -1.29
C TYR A 38 -6.78 -0.51 -1.26
N PRO A 39 -7.78 -1.41 -1.21
CA PRO A 39 -9.21 -1.04 -1.26
C PRO A 39 -9.69 -0.44 0.08
N LEU A 40 -9.05 0.64 0.51
CA LEU A 40 -9.37 1.40 1.69
C LEU A 40 -9.49 2.88 1.30
N GLU A 41 -10.62 3.47 1.67
CA GLU A 41 -10.92 4.86 1.40
C GLU A 41 -11.44 5.58 2.64
N ALA A 42 -11.13 6.87 2.74
CA ALA A 42 -11.67 7.71 3.81
C ALA A 42 -11.86 9.15 3.34
N THR A 43 -12.78 9.88 3.96
CA THR A 43 -13.03 11.30 3.67
C THR A 43 -11.96 12.23 4.26
N SER A 44 -11.09 11.72 5.12
CA SER A 44 -9.94 12.45 5.66
C SER A 44 -8.67 11.61 5.68
N LYS A 45 -7.52 12.27 5.48
CA LYS A 45 -6.19 11.63 5.52
C LYS A 45 -5.92 10.93 6.85
N SER A 46 -6.27 11.56 7.98
CA SER A 46 -6.06 10.98 9.31
C SER A 46 -6.90 9.73 9.55
N SER A 47 -8.18 9.74 9.13
CA SER A 47 -9.04 8.55 9.22
C SER A 47 -8.49 7.40 8.38
N LEU A 48 -7.92 7.69 7.21
CA LEU A 48 -7.32 6.68 6.35
C LEU A 48 -6.17 5.96 7.06
N PHE A 49 -5.25 6.71 7.69
CA PHE A 49 -4.12 6.11 8.42
C PHE A 49 -4.56 5.33 9.65
N ILE A 50 -5.52 5.83 10.43
CA ILE A 50 -6.06 5.09 11.59
C ILE A 50 -6.65 3.74 11.16
N GLN A 51 -7.30 3.69 10.01
CA GLN A 51 -7.82 2.44 9.45
C GLN A 51 -6.70 1.56 8.89
N ALA A 52 -5.66 2.15 8.29
CA ALA A 52 -4.51 1.42 7.77
C ALA A 52 -3.73 0.66 8.86
N GLU A 53 -3.61 1.22 10.07
CA GLU A 53 -3.01 0.55 11.24
C GLU A 53 -3.75 -0.74 11.66
N ARG A 54 -4.99 -0.93 11.19
CA ARG A 54 -5.81 -2.11 11.51
C ARG A 54 -5.77 -3.17 10.42
N ILE A 55 -5.01 -2.96 9.34
CA ILE A 55 -4.89 -3.93 8.26
C ILE A 55 -4.09 -5.13 8.79
N PRO A 56 -4.63 -6.35 8.74
CA PRO A 56 -3.91 -7.52 9.22
C PRO A 56 -2.82 -7.95 8.25
N ASP A 57 -1.71 -8.47 8.79
CA ASP A 57 -0.57 -8.98 8.01
C ASP A 57 -0.96 -10.03 6.97
N THR A 58 -1.99 -10.83 7.27
CA THR A 58 -2.53 -11.83 6.35
C THR A 58 -3.11 -11.19 5.08
N ALA A 59 -3.81 -10.06 5.20
CA ALA A 59 -4.35 -9.33 4.06
C ALA A 59 -3.22 -8.69 3.23
N LEU A 60 -2.19 -8.16 3.88
CA LEU A 60 -1.01 -7.62 3.18
C LEU A 60 -0.25 -8.71 2.42
N SER A 61 -0.12 -9.89 3.02
CA SER A 61 0.55 -11.05 2.43
C SER A 61 -0.20 -11.58 1.21
N GLN A 62 -1.54 -11.64 1.28
CA GLN A 62 -2.39 -12.03 0.15
C GLN A 62 -2.26 -11.03 -1.02
N LEU A 63 -2.37 -9.73 -0.73
CA LEU A 63 -2.20 -8.69 -1.75
C LEU A 63 -0.82 -8.77 -2.41
N LEU A 64 0.23 -8.99 -1.63
CA LEU A 64 1.59 -9.17 -2.15
C LEU A 64 1.68 -10.39 -3.07
N ALA A 65 1.09 -11.52 -2.67
CA ALA A 65 1.08 -12.74 -3.49
C ALA A 65 0.36 -12.52 -4.84
N GLU A 66 -0.79 -11.85 -4.84
CA GLU A 66 -1.54 -11.49 -6.06
C GLU A 66 -0.76 -10.58 -7.02
N ARG A 67 0.18 -9.78 -6.53
CA ARG A 67 1.01 -8.88 -7.35
C ARG A 67 2.31 -9.52 -7.85
N LEU A 68 2.70 -10.64 -7.25
CA LEU A 68 3.91 -11.38 -7.60
C LEU A 68 3.66 -12.61 -8.47
N SER A 69 2.41 -13.07 -8.57
CA SER A 69 1.97 -14.09 -9.53
C SER A 69 2.03 -13.57 -10.97
#